data_AF-A0A3R7HFA0-F1
#
_entry.id   AF-A0A3R7HFA0-F1
#
_cell.length_a   1.000
_cell.length_b   1.000
_cell.length_c   1.000
_cell.angle_alpha   90.00
_cell.angle_beta   90.00
_cell.angle_gamma   90.00
#
_symmetry.space_group_name_H-M   'P 1'
#
loop_
_entity.id
_entity.type
_entity.pdbx_description
1 polymer ?
#
loop_
_entity_poly.entity_id
_entity_poly.type
_entity_poly.pdbx_seq_one_letter_code
_entity_poly.pdbx_strand_id
1 'polypeptide(L)'
;MTKETPDTADVVGHGTHTMGTAVGSKGIGVAPDATWITARAFDERGAANKSDFLLAAQWVLCPTRMDGTGENCSLGADVVTNSYGVDRSTPEYPTWTWLSKVIDTWRAAGVYPVE
;
A
#
# COMPACT_ATOMS: atom_id res chain seq x y z
N MET A 1 -10.92 -7.95 25.67
CA MET A 1 -9.88 -7.78 24.63
C MET A 1 -10.27 -8.66 23.46
N THR A 2 -11.13 -8.18 22.57
CA THR A 2 -11.48 -8.94 21.38
C THR A 2 -10.34 -8.77 20.40
N LYS A 3 -9.67 -9.88 20.08
CA LYS A 3 -8.67 -10.02 19.04
C LYS A 3 -9.09 -9.18 17.82
N GLU A 4 -8.37 -8.08 17.57
CA GLU A 4 -8.51 -7.26 16.36
C GLU A 4 -8.47 -8.24 15.17
N THR A 5 -9.63 -8.49 14.57
CA THR A 5 -9.68 -9.23 13.31
C THR A 5 -9.39 -8.16 12.28
N PRO A 6 -8.24 -8.22 11.58
CA PRO A 6 -7.83 -7.10 10.75
C PRO A 6 -8.90 -6.84 9.70
N ASP A 7 -9.40 -5.60 9.66
CA ASP A 7 -10.34 -5.13 8.64
C ASP A 7 -9.58 -4.93 7.31
N THR A 8 -9.30 -6.06 6.66
CA THR A 8 -8.58 -6.10 5.38
C THR A 8 -9.50 -6.04 4.17
N ALA A 9 -10.82 -6.09 4.39
CA ALA A 9 -11.79 -6.06 3.31
C ALA A 9 -11.80 -4.67 2.67
N ASP A 10 -11.81 -4.62 1.34
CA ASP A 10 -12.11 -3.39 0.61
C ASP A 10 -13.63 -3.27 0.45
N VAL A 11 -14.24 -2.45 1.31
CA VAL A 11 -15.69 -2.21 1.31
C VAL A 11 -16.11 -1.08 0.35
N VAL A 12 -15.14 -0.40 -0.27
CA VAL A 12 -15.36 0.72 -1.20
C VAL A 12 -15.23 0.25 -2.66
N GLY A 13 -14.30 -0.67 -2.91
CA GLY A 13 -14.05 -1.27 -4.22
C GLY A 13 -12.90 -0.63 -5.00
N HIS A 14 -12.33 0.49 -4.53
CA HIS A 14 -11.24 1.17 -5.24
C HIS A 14 -9.98 0.31 -5.31
N GLY A 15 -9.55 -0.27 -4.19
CA GLY A 15 -8.38 -1.16 -4.16
C GLY A 15 -8.59 -2.44 -4.96
N THR A 16 -9.80 -2.99 -4.90
CA THR A 16 -10.21 -4.16 -5.69
C THR A 16 -10.14 -3.86 -7.18
N HIS A 17 -10.62 -2.69 -7.61
CA HIS A 17 -10.59 -2.26 -9.00
C HIS A 17 -9.15 -2.07 -9.51
N THR A 18 -8.28 -1.40 -8.74
CA THR A 18 -6.89 -1.16 -9.14
C THR A 18 -6.10 -2.48 -9.19
N MET A 19 -6.27 -3.36 -8.20
CA MET A 19 -5.65 -4.69 -8.23
C MET A 19 -6.21 -5.56 -9.36
N GLY A 20 -7.51 -5.46 -9.67
CA GLY A 20 -8.09 -6.14 -10.84
C GLY A 20 -7.48 -5.68 -12.17
N THR A 21 -7.15 -4.39 -12.29
CA THR A 21 -6.46 -3.83 -13.46
C THR A 21 -5.02 -4.34 -13.55
N ALA A 22 -4.32 -4.43 -12.42
CA ALA A 22 -2.92 -4.87 -12.39
C ALA A 22 -2.77 -6.39 -12.58
N VAL A 23 -3.49 -7.19 -11.80
CA VAL A 23 -3.27 -8.65 -11.65
C VAL A 23 -4.57 -9.46 -11.71
N GLY A 24 -5.63 -8.90 -12.30
CA GLY A 24 -6.89 -9.62 -12.51
C GLY A 24 -6.70 -10.93 -13.26
N SER A 25 -7.22 -12.02 -12.69
CA SER A 25 -7.15 -13.36 -13.29
C SER A 25 -7.87 -13.45 -14.65
N LYS A 26 -7.66 -14.57 -15.37
CA LYS A 26 -8.33 -14.87 -16.66
C LYS A 26 -7.99 -13.88 -17.78
N GLY A 27 -6.78 -13.32 -17.77
CA GLY A 27 -6.32 -12.39 -18.80
C GLY A 27 -6.91 -10.99 -18.70
N ILE A 28 -7.51 -10.62 -17.56
CA ILE A 28 -8.11 -9.30 -17.35
C ILE A 28 -7.04 -8.27 -16.95
N GLY A 29 -6.16 -8.64 -16.02
CA GLY A 29 -5.09 -7.78 -15.57
C GLY A 29 -3.95 -7.66 -16.57
N VAL A 30 -3.14 -6.63 -16.42
CA VAL A 30 -1.91 -6.46 -17.20
C VAL A 30 -0.90 -7.61 -16.94
N ALA A 31 -0.81 -8.08 -15.70
CA ALA A 31 0.04 -9.20 -15.28
C ALA A 31 -0.76 -10.24 -14.46
N PRO A 32 -1.64 -11.05 -15.09
CA PRO A 32 -2.56 -11.95 -14.41
C PRO A 32 -1.90 -13.05 -13.57
N ASP A 33 -0.66 -13.42 -13.88
CA ASP A 33 0.08 -14.50 -13.23
C ASP A 33 1.02 -13.99 -12.11
N ALA A 34 1.08 -12.67 -11.89
CA ALA A 34 1.86 -12.11 -10.79
C ALA A 34 1.20 -12.42 -9.44
N THR A 35 2.00 -12.73 -8.43
CA THR A 35 1.53 -12.80 -7.05
C THR A 35 1.43 -11.40 -6.45
N TRP A 36 0.54 -11.22 -5.49
CA TRP A 36 0.33 -9.91 -4.87
C TRP A 36 0.07 -10.04 -3.37
N ILE A 37 0.40 -8.95 -2.67
CA ILE A 37 0.08 -8.68 -1.27
C ILE A 37 -0.70 -7.36 -1.21
N THR A 38 -1.41 -7.10 -0.12
CA THR A 38 -2.15 -5.84 0.06
C THR A 38 -2.06 -5.32 1.49
N ALA A 39 -2.01 -4.00 1.62
CA ALA A 39 -2.13 -3.29 2.87
C ALA A 39 -3.15 -2.15 2.70
N ARG A 40 -4.21 -2.18 3.51
CA ARG A 40 -5.25 -1.14 3.50
C ARG A 40 -4.84 0.02 4.40
N ALA A 41 -4.37 1.11 3.81
CA ALA A 41 -4.08 2.36 4.52
C ALA A 41 -5.27 3.35 4.56
N PHE A 42 -6.26 3.15 3.68
CA PHE A 42 -7.36 4.09 3.45
C PHE A 42 -8.66 3.60 4.09
N ASP A 43 -9.38 4.55 4.69
CA ASP A 43 -10.71 4.35 5.25
C ASP A 43 -11.80 4.28 4.16
N GLU A 44 -13.05 4.12 4.57
CA GLU A 44 -14.20 4.00 3.66
C GLU A 44 -14.49 5.28 2.84
N ARG A 45 -13.86 6.41 3.21
CA ARG A 45 -13.97 7.69 2.50
C ARG A 45 -12.79 7.94 1.56
N GLY A 46 -11.86 6.99 1.46
CA GLY A 46 -10.63 7.16 0.69
C GLY A 46 -9.64 8.12 1.35
N ALA A 47 -9.74 8.34 2.66
CA ALA A 47 -8.78 9.12 3.42
C ALA A 47 -7.83 8.20 4.19
N ALA A 48 -6.60 8.66 4.43
CA ALA A 48 -5.62 7.93 5.22
C ALA A 48 -4.92 8.89 6.18
N ASN A 49 -4.72 8.45 7.42
CA ASN A 49 -3.76 9.14 8.28
C ASN A 49 -2.35 8.87 7.76
N LYS A 50 -1.44 9.83 7.93
CA LYS A 50 -0.03 9.66 7.60
C LYS A 50 0.59 8.44 8.31
N SER A 51 0.19 8.15 9.56
CA SER A 51 0.66 6.98 10.30
C SER A 51 0.30 5.67 9.60
N ASP A 52 -0.95 5.54 9.17
CA ASP A 52 -1.49 4.31 8.59
C ASP A 52 -0.86 4.06 7.22
N PHE A 53 -0.66 5.13 6.45
CA PHE A 53 0.10 5.09 5.22
C PHE A 53 1.55 4.66 5.44
N LEU A 54 2.25 5.24 6.42
CA LEU A 54 3.65 4.88 6.69
C LEU A 54 3.80 3.43 7.15
N LEU A 55 2.85 2.92 7.95
CA LEU A 55 2.80 1.52 8.34
C LEU A 55 2.60 0.61 7.14
N ALA A 56 1.63 0.90 6.28
CA ALA A 56 1.41 0.15 5.04
C ALA A 56 2.65 0.19 4.12
N ALA A 57 3.27 1.36 3.99
CA ALA A 57 4.46 1.55 3.16
C ALA A 57 5.70 0.78 3.65
N GLN A 58 5.84 0.61 4.96
CA GLN A 58 6.87 -0.24 5.54
C GLN A 58 6.52 -1.73 5.37
N TRP A 59 5.25 -2.08 5.59
CA TRP A 59 4.80 -3.46 5.53
C TRP A 59 4.95 -4.07 4.13
N VAL A 60 4.73 -3.30 3.06
CA VAL A 60 4.95 -3.80 1.69
C VAL A 60 6.43 -4.09 1.38
N LEU A 61 7.38 -3.51 2.11
CA LEU A 61 8.81 -3.86 2.01
C LEU A 61 9.15 -5.12 2.79
N CYS A 62 8.61 -5.22 4.00
CA CYS A 62 8.87 -6.34 4.88
C CYS A 62 7.60 -6.74 5.64
N PRO A 63 6.79 -7.65 5.05
CA PRO A 63 5.57 -8.11 5.67
C PRO A 63 5.83 -8.67 7.07
N THR A 64 5.04 -8.19 8.02
CA THR A 64 5.13 -8.53 9.44
C THR A 64 3.73 -8.84 9.96
N ARG A 65 3.60 -9.69 10.98
CA ARG A 65 2.29 -9.98 11.59
C ARG A 65 1.76 -8.76 12.36
N MET A 66 0.45 -8.73 12.58
CA MET A 66 -0.23 -7.65 13.30
C MET A 66 0.26 -7.47 14.75
N ASP A 67 0.79 -8.53 15.36
CA ASP A 67 1.38 -8.47 16.71
C ASP A 67 2.84 -7.99 16.71
N GLY A 68 3.36 -7.57 15.55
CA GLY A 68 4.73 -7.11 15.36
C GLY A 68 5.76 -8.24 15.21
N THR A 69 5.34 -9.51 15.17
CA THR A 69 6.26 -10.65 15.10
C THR A 69 6.42 -11.22 13.68
N GLY A 70 7.50 -11.96 13.48
CA GLY A 70 7.71 -12.77 12.27
C GLY A 70 7.81 -11.95 11.00
N GLU A 71 8.64 -10.90 11.05
CA GLU A 71 9.08 -10.19 9.86
C GLU A 71 9.61 -11.19 8.82
N ASN A 72 9.17 -11.03 7.57
CA ASN A 72 9.68 -11.81 6.47
C ASN A 72 9.82 -10.95 5.21
N CYS A 73 10.98 -10.30 5.08
CA CYS A 73 11.23 -9.40 3.97
C CYS A 73 11.37 -10.12 2.61
N SER A 74 11.48 -11.46 2.59
CA SER A 74 11.43 -12.21 1.33
C SER A 74 10.03 -12.22 0.68
N LEU A 75 9.00 -11.79 1.42
CA LEU A 75 7.64 -11.58 0.93
C LEU A 75 7.37 -10.13 0.52
N GLY A 76 8.38 -9.26 0.57
CA GLY A 76 8.26 -7.87 0.14
C GLY A 76 7.86 -7.75 -1.33
N ALA A 77 7.18 -6.67 -1.67
CA ALA A 77 6.73 -6.42 -3.03
C ALA A 77 7.89 -5.95 -3.93
N ASP A 78 7.99 -6.49 -5.14
CA ASP A 78 8.91 -5.98 -6.17
C ASP A 78 8.39 -4.67 -6.80
N VAL A 79 7.07 -4.52 -6.85
CA VAL A 79 6.36 -3.38 -7.46
C VAL A 79 5.28 -2.89 -6.50
N VAL A 80 5.22 -1.59 -6.26
CA VAL A 80 4.16 -0.96 -5.45
C VAL A 80 3.34 -0.03 -6.34
N THR A 81 2.03 -0.27 -6.42
CA THR A 81 1.10 0.51 -7.25
C THR A 81 0.42 1.62 -6.45
N ASN A 82 0.39 2.84 -7.00
CA ASN A 82 0.01 4.05 -6.26
C ASN A 82 -1.18 4.77 -6.90
N SER A 83 -2.41 4.30 -6.63
CA SER A 83 -3.63 5.00 -7.08
C SER A 83 -4.16 5.93 -5.99
N TYR A 84 -3.30 6.80 -5.46
CA TYR A 84 -3.63 7.76 -4.41
C TYR A 84 -2.92 9.09 -4.64
N GLY A 85 -3.39 10.14 -3.97
CA GLY A 85 -2.83 11.47 -4.09
C GLY A 85 -2.90 12.24 -2.79
N VAL A 86 -2.27 13.41 -2.79
CA VAL A 86 -2.32 14.36 -1.68
C VAL A 86 -3.10 15.60 -2.08
N ASP A 87 -3.87 16.15 -1.14
CA ASP A 87 -4.55 17.44 -1.34
C ASP A 87 -3.52 18.58 -1.33
N ARG A 88 -3.28 19.15 -2.51
CA ARG A 88 -2.32 20.23 -2.73
C ARG A 88 -2.85 21.61 -2.33
N SER A 89 -4.12 21.73 -1.93
CA SER A 89 -4.72 22.98 -1.50
C SER A 89 -4.42 23.34 -0.04
N THR A 90 -3.88 22.39 0.73
CA THR A 90 -3.55 22.58 2.14
C THR A 90 -2.32 23.49 2.33
N PRO A 91 -2.32 24.41 3.30
CA PRO A 91 -1.15 25.25 3.62
C PRO A 91 0.10 24.45 3.97
N GLU A 92 -0.05 23.22 4.45
CA GLU A 92 1.03 22.34 4.87
C GLU A 92 1.70 21.62 3.69
N TYR A 93 1.02 21.49 2.54
CA TYR A 93 1.52 20.77 1.36
C TYR A 93 2.95 21.17 0.93
N PRO A 94 3.35 22.47 0.88
CA PRO A 94 4.71 22.87 0.51
C PRO A 94 5.81 22.29 1.42
N THR A 95 5.45 21.84 2.63
CA THR A 95 6.38 21.25 3.61
C THR A 95 6.31 19.72 3.64
N TRP A 96 5.40 19.10 2.89
CA TRP A 96 5.21 17.64 2.88
C TRP A 96 6.28 16.93 2.06
N THR A 97 7.42 16.71 2.69
CA THR A 97 8.58 15.99 2.13
C THR A 97 8.62 14.51 2.50
N TRP A 98 7.58 13.99 3.16
CA TRP A 98 7.62 12.65 3.73
C TRP A 98 7.37 11.56 2.69
N LEU A 99 6.52 11.81 1.68
CA LEU A 99 6.21 10.82 0.64
C LEU A 99 7.42 10.58 -0.27
N SER A 100 8.20 11.62 -0.58
CA SER A 100 9.44 11.45 -1.34
C SER A 100 10.43 10.55 -0.61
N LYS A 101 10.53 10.65 0.72
CA LYS A 101 11.39 9.76 1.53
C LYS A 101 10.91 8.30 1.50
N VAL A 102 9.60 8.06 1.46
CA VAL A 102 9.05 6.71 1.29
C VAL A 102 9.43 6.15 -0.08
N ILE A 103 9.25 6.93 -1.14
CA ILE A 103 9.63 6.55 -2.51
C ILE A 103 11.12 6.26 -2.62
N ASP A 104 11.96 7.11 -2.03
CA ASP A 104 13.42 6.91 -2.01
C ASP A 104 13.79 5.63 -1.24
N THR A 105 13.08 5.32 -0.15
CA THR A 105 13.29 4.08 0.62
C THR A 105 12.89 2.84 -0.20
N TRP A 106 11.75 2.88 -0.90
CA TRP A 106 11.34 1.79 -1.79
C TRP A 106 12.36 1.55 -2.90
N ARG A 107 12.82 2.62 -3.56
CA ARG A 107 13.87 2.53 -4.59
C ARG A 107 15.18 1.98 -4.04
N ALA A 108 15.60 2.41 -2.85
CA ALA A 108 16.79 1.90 -2.19
C ALA A 108 16.68 0.41 -1.83
N ALA A 109 15.47 -0.08 -1.57
CA ALA A 109 15.17 -1.50 -1.34
C ALA A 109 15.03 -2.31 -2.65
N GLY A 110 15.20 -1.70 -3.82
CA GLY A 110 15.04 -2.35 -5.12
C GLY A 110 13.58 -2.48 -5.58
N VAL A 111 12.64 -1.85 -4.87
CA VAL A 111 11.21 -1.86 -5.19
C VAL A 111 10.88 -0.76 -6.18
N TYR A 112 10.05 -1.07 -7.18
CA TYR A 112 9.63 -0.13 -8.21
C TYR A 112 8.27 0.50 -7.88
N PRO A 113 8.22 1.79 -7.48
CA PRO A 113 6.95 2.50 -7.31
C PRO A 113 6.38 2.90 -8.68
N VAL A 114 5.09 2.59 -8.88
CA VAL A 114 4.31 2.95 -10.08
C VAL A 114 3.28 3.99 -9.68
N GLU A 115 3.35 5.17 -10.29
CA GLU A 115 2.37 6.26 -10.16
C GLU A 115 1.42 6.32 -11.36
#